data_AF-A0ABD0MRX6-F1
#
_entry.id   AF-A0ABD0MRX6-F1
#
_cell.length_a   1.000
_cell.length_b   1.000
_cell.length_c   1.000
_cell.angle_alpha   90.00
_cell.angle_beta   90.00
_cell.angle_gamma   90.00
#
_symmetry.space_group_name_H-M   'P 1'
#
loop_
_entity.id
_entity.type
_entity.pdbx_description
1 polymer ?
#
loop_
_entity_poly.entity_id
_entity_poly.type
_entity_poly.pdbx_seq_one_letter_code
_entity_poly.pdbx_strand_id
1 'polypeptide(L)'
;KGPAEVIRRYKKVLKTFSRVRTMTEAFRVNGVDRGTIKMTAPIAELHIVDPETYKGLKFDPANETLLSFSKKCATHISPEKKAIIEDMKSRGQLLPLLMKY
;
A
#
# COMPACT_ATOMS: atom_id res chain seq x y z
N LYS A 1 -8.45 13.77 -3.55
CA LYS A 1 -7.32 12.86 -3.20
C LYS A 1 -7.60 11.51 -3.81
N GLY A 2 -6.66 10.92 -4.56
CA GLY A 2 -6.90 9.70 -5.36
C GLY A 2 -5.90 8.56 -5.08
N PRO A 3 -6.12 7.36 -5.63
CA PRO A 3 -5.26 6.18 -5.43
C PRO A 3 -3.82 6.41 -5.88
N ALA A 4 -3.61 7.21 -6.93
CA ALA A 4 -2.27 7.60 -7.38
C ALA A 4 -1.48 8.36 -6.30
N GLU A 5 -2.17 9.19 -5.51
CA GLU A 5 -1.57 9.95 -4.41
C GLU A 5 -1.18 9.03 -3.24
N VAL A 6 -2.01 8.02 -2.96
CA VAL A 6 -1.71 6.93 -2.01
C VAL A 6 -0.45 6.18 -2.44
N ILE A 7 -0.40 5.73 -3.69
CA ILE A 7 0.76 5.01 -4.24
C ILE A 7 2.02 5.87 -4.15
N ARG A 8 1.92 7.17 -4.50
CA ARG A 8 3.04 8.11 -4.41
C ARG A 8 3.54 8.25 -2.97
N ARG A 9 2.63 8.41 -2.00
CA ARG A 9 2.99 8.48 -0.57
C ARG A 9 3.66 7.19 -0.10
N TYR A 10 3.07 6.04 -0.42
CA TYR A 10 3.62 4.73 -0.06
C TYR A 10 5.05 4.55 -0.58
N LYS A 11 5.28 4.84 -1.87
CA LYS A 11 6.62 4.77 -2.49
C LYS A 11 7.62 5.74 -1.84
N LYS A 12 7.17 6.95 -1.44
CA LYS A 12 8.02 7.93 -0.77
C LYS A 12 8.46 7.46 0.63
N VAL A 13 7.53 6.88 1.39
CA VAL A 13 7.83 6.26 2.69
C VAL A 13 8.76 5.07 2.50
N LEU A 14 8.51 4.20 1.52
CA LEU A 14 9.37 3.07 1.19
C LEU A 14 10.82 3.51 0.88
N LYS A 15 10.98 4.56 0.06
CA LYS A 15 12.30 5.13 -0.25
C LYS A 15 13.01 5.71 0.99
N THR A 16 12.24 6.20 1.95
CA THR A 16 12.81 6.71 3.21
C THR A 16 13.17 5.54 4.12
N PHE A 17 12.29 4.54 4.23
CA PHE A 17 12.50 3.32 4.98
C PHE A 17 13.74 2.56 4.51
N SER A 18 13.99 2.47 3.20
CA SER A 18 15.21 1.84 2.68
C SER A 18 16.50 2.57 3.11
N ARG A 19 16.42 3.86 3.45
CA ARG A 19 17.54 4.66 3.95
C ARG A 19 17.70 4.61 5.47
N VAL A 20 16.61 4.77 6.23
CA VAL A 20 16.65 4.89 7.70
C VAL A 20 16.40 3.56 8.42
N ARG A 21 15.97 2.51 7.70
CA ARG A 21 15.57 1.16 8.16
C ARG A 21 14.58 1.12 9.33
N THR A 22 13.98 2.26 9.67
CA THR A 22 13.05 2.42 10.78
C THR A 22 11.72 2.97 10.26
N MET A 23 10.63 2.28 10.60
CA MET A 23 9.29 2.68 10.13
C MET A 23 8.86 4.02 10.74
N THR A 24 9.09 4.20 12.04
CA THR A 24 8.71 5.43 12.77
C THR A 24 9.32 6.67 12.15
N GLU A 25 10.62 6.64 11.86
CA GLU A 25 11.31 7.76 11.25
C GLU A 25 10.89 7.96 9.80
N ALA A 26 10.68 6.88 9.04
CA ALA A 26 10.18 6.95 7.68
C ALA A 26 8.78 7.61 7.61
N PHE A 27 7.89 7.34 8.57
CA PHE A 27 6.58 8.00 8.64
C PHE A 27 6.70 9.47 9.07
N ARG A 28 7.50 9.76 10.10
CA ARG A 28 7.74 11.11 10.62
C ARG A 28 8.32 12.05 9.55
N VAL A 29 9.38 11.63 8.87
CA VAL A 29 10.05 12.40 7.81
C VAL A 29 9.10 12.70 6.64
N ASN A 30 8.15 11.79 6.37
CA ASN A 30 7.17 11.98 5.32
C ASN A 30 5.90 12.71 5.78
N GLY A 31 5.76 13.02 7.07
CA GLY A 31 4.58 13.67 7.64
C GLY A 31 3.30 12.85 7.43
N VAL A 32 3.40 11.52 7.44
CA VAL A 32 2.26 10.63 7.23
C VAL A 32 1.92 9.86 8.49
N ASP A 33 0.63 9.72 8.74
CA ASP A 33 0.14 8.88 9.82
C ASP A 33 0.26 7.39 9.45
N ARG A 34 0.75 6.57 10.41
CA ARG A 34 0.94 5.12 10.22
C ARG A 34 -0.38 4.42 9.96
N GLY A 35 -1.46 4.82 10.64
CA GLY A 35 -2.79 4.26 10.45
C GLY A 35 -3.29 4.50 9.03
N THR A 36 -3.07 5.71 8.50
CA THR A 36 -3.43 6.09 7.14
C THR A 36 -2.66 5.28 6.09
N ILE A 37 -1.34 5.13 6.24
CA ILE A 37 -0.54 4.29 5.32
C ILE A 37 -0.99 2.83 5.42
N LYS A 38 -1.23 2.32 6.63
CA LYS A 38 -1.71 0.95 6.83
C LYS A 38 -3.06 0.74 6.14
N MET A 39 -4.03 1.62 6.34
CA MET A 39 -5.37 1.51 5.75
C MET A 39 -5.37 1.58 4.22
N THR A 40 -4.37 2.22 3.63
CA THR A 40 -4.27 2.43 2.18
C THR A 40 -3.16 1.61 1.51
N ALA A 41 -2.42 0.81 2.29
CA ALA A 41 -1.38 -0.10 1.80
C ALA A 41 -1.90 -1.10 0.75
N PRO A 42 -3.10 -1.71 0.85
CA PRO A 42 -3.59 -2.68 -0.12
C PRO A 42 -3.65 -2.13 -1.55
N ILE A 43 -3.95 -0.83 -1.69
CA ILE A 43 -3.93 -0.13 -2.99
C ILE A 43 -2.53 -0.19 -3.61
N ALA A 44 -1.50 0.11 -2.81
CA ALA A 44 -0.12 0.12 -3.27
C ALA A 44 0.44 -1.30 -3.46
N GLU A 45 0.13 -2.22 -2.53
CA GLU A 45 0.55 -3.62 -2.60
C GLU A 45 -0.03 -4.31 -3.82
N LEU A 46 -1.34 -4.19 -4.07
CA LEU A 46 -1.97 -4.75 -5.27
C LEU A 46 -1.42 -4.11 -6.54
N HIS A 47 -1.23 -2.79 -6.57
CA HIS A 47 -0.63 -2.11 -7.72
C HIS A 47 0.79 -2.60 -8.05
N ILE A 48 1.57 -3.01 -7.04
CA ILE A 48 2.95 -3.47 -7.19
C ILE A 48 3.00 -4.96 -7.56
N VAL A 49 2.20 -5.80 -6.89
CA VAL A 49 2.21 -7.26 -7.07
C VAL A 49 1.40 -7.69 -8.28
N ASP A 50 0.29 -7.01 -8.54
CA ASP A 50 -0.61 -7.32 -9.63
C ASP A 50 -1.19 -6.04 -10.27
N PRO A 51 -0.39 -5.37 -11.10
CA PRO A 51 -0.83 -4.17 -11.80
C PRO A 51 -1.98 -4.45 -12.79
N GLU A 52 -2.16 -5.68 -13.25
CA GLU A 52 -3.25 -6.04 -14.18
C GLU A 52 -4.60 -6.02 -13.47
N THR A 53 -4.71 -6.70 -12.33
CA THR A 53 -5.92 -6.65 -11.50
C THR A 53 -6.19 -5.22 -11.02
N TYR A 54 -5.14 -4.48 -10.63
CA TYR A 54 -5.29 -3.08 -10.23
C TYR A 54 -5.84 -2.19 -11.35
N LYS A 55 -5.40 -2.36 -12.60
CA LYS A 55 -5.93 -1.61 -13.76
C LYS A 55 -7.41 -1.90 -14.02
N GLY A 56 -7.86 -3.12 -13.72
CA GLY A 56 -9.28 -3.49 -13.79
C GLY A 56 -10.13 -2.82 -12.69
N LEU A 57 -9.52 -2.48 -11.56
CA LEU A 57 -10.16 -1.77 -10.46
C LEU A 57 -10.23 -0.27 -10.75
N LYS A 58 -11.34 0.18 -11.34
CA LYS A 58 -11.63 1.62 -11.45
C LYS A 58 -12.02 2.17 -10.07
N PHE A 59 -11.34 3.25 -9.69
CA PHE A 59 -11.69 4.04 -8.51
C PHE A 59 -12.64 5.16 -8.91
N ASP A 60 -13.82 5.21 -8.29
CA ASP A 60 -14.78 6.29 -8.49
C ASP A 60 -14.86 7.24 -7.27
N PRO A 61 -14.24 8.43 -7.33
CA PRO A 61 -14.27 9.37 -6.22
C PRO A 61 -15.67 9.92 -5.89
N ALA A 62 -16.66 9.77 -6.77
CA ALA A 62 -18.03 10.21 -6.52
C ALA A 62 -18.84 9.18 -5.72
N ASN A 63 -18.52 7.89 -5.89
CA ASN A 63 -19.29 6.78 -5.32
C ASN A 63 -18.53 5.96 -4.25
N GLU A 64 -17.21 6.08 -4.17
CA GLU A 64 -16.41 5.36 -3.20
C GLU A 64 -15.27 6.19 -2.59
N THR A 65 -14.93 5.86 -1.35
CA THR A 65 -13.80 6.46 -0.64
C THR A 65 -12.51 5.69 -0.90
N LEU A 66 -11.35 6.32 -0.65
CA LEU A 66 -10.06 5.61 -0.70
C LEU A 66 -10.00 4.39 0.22
N LEU A 67 -10.71 4.44 1.36
CA LEU A 67 -10.76 3.34 2.31
C LEU A 67 -11.56 2.15 1.75
N SER A 68 -12.74 2.41 1.16
CA SER A 68 -13.54 1.36 0.52
C SER A 68 -12.80 0.77 -0.68
N PHE A 69 -12.15 1.60 -1.49
CA PHE A 69 -11.31 1.13 -2.60
C PHE A 69 -10.13 0.29 -2.11
N SER A 70 -9.51 0.67 -1.00
CA SER A 70 -8.45 -0.11 -0.37
C SER A 70 -8.93 -1.49 0.10
N LYS A 71 -10.11 -1.55 0.75
CA LYS A 71 -10.73 -2.82 1.13
C LYS A 71 -11.04 -3.69 -0.09
N LYS A 72 -11.54 -3.08 -1.17
CA LYS A 72 -11.76 -3.76 -2.46
C LYS A 72 -10.45 -4.30 -3.03
N CYS A 73 -9.36 -3.52 -3.01
CA CYS A 73 -8.05 -4.02 -3.43
C CYS A 73 -7.62 -5.22 -2.57
N ALA A 74 -7.84 -5.16 -1.25
CA ALA A 74 -7.53 -6.25 -0.34
C ALA A 74 -8.30 -7.56 -0.66
N THR A 75 -9.57 -7.48 -1.08
CA THR A 75 -10.33 -8.68 -1.47
C THR A 75 -9.81 -9.33 -2.75
N HIS A 76 -9.06 -8.59 -3.58
CA HIS A 76 -8.41 -9.12 -4.79
C HIS A 76 -6.99 -9.64 -4.55
N ILE A 77 -6.46 -9.51 -3.32
CA ILE A 77 -5.21 -10.13 -2.90
C ILE A 77 -5.50 -11.58 -2.51
N SER A 78 -5.26 -12.50 -3.45
CA SER A 78 -5.35 -13.94 -3.18
C SER A 78 -4.28 -14.38 -2.17
N PRO A 79 -4.42 -15.56 -1.54
CA PRO A 79 -3.39 -16.11 -0.64
C PRO A 79 -2.00 -16.22 -1.30
N GLU A 80 -1.95 -16.51 -2.61
CA GLU A 80 -0.71 -16.54 -3.39
C GLU A 80 -0.06 -15.16 -3.49
N LYS A 81 -0.85 -14.13 -3.84
CA LYS A 81 -0.37 -12.74 -3.87
C LYS A 81 0.07 -12.28 -2.49
N LYS A 82 -0.60 -12.74 -1.43
CA LYS A 82 -0.20 -12.46 -0.04
C LYS A 82 1.19 -13.03 0.26
N ALA A 83 1.50 -14.25 -0.18
CA ALA A 83 2.84 -14.82 -0.02
C ALA A 83 3.90 -13.98 -0.76
N ILE A 84 3.60 -13.52 -1.98
CA ILE A 84 4.48 -12.62 -2.75
C ILE A 84 4.66 -11.28 -2.01
N ILE A 85 3.58 -10.69 -1.49
CA ILE A 85 3.63 -9.46 -0.71
C ILE A 85 4.54 -9.61 0.51
N GLU A 86 4.42 -10.71 1.26
CA GLU A 86 5.26 -10.95 2.44
C GLU A 86 6.73 -11.19 2.07
N ASP A 87 7.01 -11.91 0.97
CA ASP A 87 8.37 -12.04 0.43
C ASP A 87 8.94 -10.66 0.01
N MET A 88 8.17 -9.84 -0.70
CA MET A 88 8.58 -8.49 -1.09
C MET A 88 8.80 -7.56 0.12
N LYS A 89 8.02 -7.71 1.19
CA LYS A 89 8.26 -7.00 2.48
C LYS A 89 9.58 -7.43 3.09
N SER A 90 9.88 -8.73 3.09
CA SER A 90 11.15 -9.25 3.62
C SER A 90 12.37 -8.73 2.84
N ARG A 91 12.23 -8.55 1.52
CA ARG A 91 13.26 -7.99 0.62
C ARG A 91 13.37 -6.46 0.69
N GLY A 92 12.52 -5.79 1.46
CA GLY A 92 12.46 -4.33 1.54
C GLY A 92 11.91 -3.64 0.28
N GLN A 93 11.21 -4.40 -0.58
CA GLN A 93 10.50 -3.88 -1.76
C GLN A 93 9.09 -3.37 -1.42
N LEU A 94 8.57 -3.75 -0.25
CA LEU A 94 7.35 -3.24 0.35
C LEU A 94 7.59 -2.84 1.81
N LEU A 95 6.72 -1.99 2.34
CA LEU A 95 6.76 -1.64 3.75
C LEU A 95 6.29 -2.83 4.59
N PRO A 96 7.01 -3.21 5.67
CA PRO A 96 6.64 -4.31 6.56
C PRO A 96 5.46 -3.93 7.46
N LEU A 97 4.30 -3.69 6.83
CA LEU A 97 3.04 -3.37 7.48
C LEU A 97 2.22 -4.65 7.62
N LEU A 98 1.96 -5.03 8.88
CA LEU A 98 1.05 -6.11 9.23
C LEU A 98 -0.39 -5.61 9.07
N MET A 99 -0.99 -5.83 7.90
CA MET A 99 -2.42 -5.68 7.72
C MET A 99 -3.09 -7.05 7.95
N LYS A 100 -4.04 -7.10 8.89
CA LYS A 100 -4.91 -8.25 9.06
C LYS A 100 -5.95 -8.16 7.95
N TYR A 101 -5.75 -8.96 6.91
CA TYR A 101 -6.72 -9.23 5.86
C TYR A 101 -7.68 -10.31 6.36
#